data_AF-A0AAW2VY52-F1
#
_entry.id   AF-A0AAW2VY52-F1
#
_cell.length_a   1.000
_cell.length_b   1.000
_cell.length_c   1.000
_cell.angle_alpha   90.00
_cell.angle_beta   90.00
_cell.angle_gamma   90.00
#
_symmetry.space_group_name_H-M   'P 1'
#
loop_
_entity.id
_entity.type
_entity.pdbx_description
1 polymer ?
#
loop_
_entity_poly.entity_id
_entity_poly.type
_entity_poly.pdbx_seq_one_letter_code
_entity_poly.pdbx_strand_id
1 'polypeptide(L)'
;MRLINETYQELNDKHNNCTYLKERAILAPKNSDADEITSMMLSMLPGEIHQFCRADTQFSGEISDHEQNMNQPELLTSIKVSGIPNHCLELKKGAPVMLMRNLNQLLGLCNGTRLIISKMSEKVLEARVITGSHMGEEVLIA
;
A
#
# COMPACT_ATOMS: atom_id res chain seq x y z
N MET A 1 10.18 16.75 -5.58
CA MET A 1 11.31 16.35 -4.70
C MET A 1 11.50 17.22 -3.46
N ARG A 2 11.50 18.57 -3.53
CA ARG A 2 11.80 19.43 -2.37
C ARG A 2 10.96 19.11 -1.12
N LEU A 3 9.64 18.98 -1.27
CA LEU A 3 8.72 18.63 -0.16
C LEU A 3 9.07 17.29 0.51
N ILE A 4 9.35 16.25 -0.28
CA ILE A 4 9.72 14.93 0.23
C ILE A 4 11.06 15.00 0.98
N ASN A 5 12.06 15.68 0.41
CA ASN A 5 13.39 15.78 1.02
C ASN A 5 13.38 16.63 2.31
N GLU A 6 12.54 17.66 2.38
CA GLU A 6 12.38 18.49 3.59
C GLU A 6 11.63 17.73 4.70
N THR A 7 10.61 16.96 4.33
CA THR A 7 9.81 16.19 5.31
C THR A 7 10.54 14.92 5.76
N TYR A 8 11.13 14.20 4.81
CA TYR A 8 11.79 12.91 4.99
C TYR A 8 13.30 13.00 4.69
N GLN A 9 14.03 13.73 5.53
CA GLN A 9 15.49 13.83 5.48
C GLN A 9 16.16 12.48 5.72
N GLU A 10 17.04 12.05 4.80
CA GLU A 10 17.76 10.77 4.87
C GLU A 10 16.79 9.55 4.85
N LEU A 11 15.74 9.61 4.03
CA LEU A 11 14.74 8.53 3.92
C LEU A 11 15.38 7.15 3.70
N ASN A 12 16.42 7.05 2.86
CA ASN A 12 17.09 5.78 2.57
C ASN A 12 17.78 5.16 3.78
N ASP A 13 18.24 5.95 4.73
CA ASP A 13 18.90 5.44 5.94
C ASP A 13 17.88 5.18 7.05
N LYS A 14 16.81 5.98 7.11
CA LYS A 14 15.83 5.99 8.20
C LYS A 14 14.50 5.29 7.87
N HIS A 15 14.36 4.68 6.69
CA HIS A 15 13.13 3.98 6.27
C HIS A 15 12.67 2.85 7.21
N ASN A 16 13.58 2.26 7.99
CA ASN A 16 13.23 1.22 8.97
C ASN A 16 13.03 1.78 10.40
N ASN A 17 13.14 3.09 10.60
CA ASN A 17 12.99 3.73 11.90
C ASN A 17 11.53 4.12 12.16
N CYS A 18 10.90 3.42 13.11
CA CYS A 18 9.49 3.62 13.44
C CYS A 18 9.20 5.02 13.99
N THR A 19 10.03 5.54 14.88
CA THR A 19 9.85 6.88 15.45
C THR A 19 9.94 7.96 14.38
N TYR A 20 10.93 7.83 13.49
CA TYR A 20 11.13 8.73 12.36
C TYR A 20 9.91 8.77 11.43
N LEU A 21 9.37 7.61 11.02
CA LEU A 21 8.21 7.56 10.13
C LEU A 21 6.89 7.91 10.82
N LYS A 22 6.76 7.64 12.12
CA LYS A 22 5.56 7.96 12.90
C LYS A 22 5.28 9.46 12.94
N GLU A 23 6.31 10.29 13.04
CA GLU A 23 6.18 11.75 13.23
C GLU A 23 5.96 12.52 11.92
N ARG A 24 5.95 11.83 10.78
CA ARG A 24 5.91 12.46 9.45
C ARG A 24 4.69 12.01 8.65
N ALA A 25 4.11 12.96 7.92
CA ALA A 25 3.06 12.73 6.95
C ALA A 25 3.07 13.88 5.94
N ILE A 26 2.73 13.58 4.70
CA ILE A 26 2.45 14.59 3.68
C ILE A 26 0.96 14.50 3.37
N LEU A 27 0.27 15.62 3.48
CA LEU A 27 -1.14 15.75 3.17
C LEU A 27 -1.27 16.56 1.88
N ALA A 28 -2.06 16.05 0.94
CA ALA A 28 -2.36 16.72 -0.31
C ALA A 28 -3.86 16.99 -0.45
N PRO A 29 -4.29 18.12 -1.03
CA PRO A 29 -5.72 18.40 -1.23
C PRO A 29 -6.43 17.46 -2.20
N LYS A 30 -5.69 16.88 -3.17
CA LYS A 30 -6.21 15.94 -4.16
C LYS A 30 -5.55 14.58 -4.00
N ASN A 31 -6.34 13.52 -4.20
CA ASN A 31 -5.83 12.16 -4.22
C ASN A 31 -4.78 11.94 -5.31
N SER A 32 -4.95 12.56 -6.49
CA SER A 32 -3.96 12.49 -7.58
C SER A 32 -2.57 12.97 -7.15
N ASP A 33 -2.52 14.05 -6.37
CA ASP A 33 -1.28 14.64 -5.90
C ASP A 33 -0.67 13.76 -4.80
N ALA A 34 -1.52 13.18 -3.94
CA ALA A 34 -1.08 12.19 -2.94
C ALA A 34 -0.53 10.90 -3.59
N ASP A 35 -1.16 10.42 -4.67
CA ASP A 35 -0.73 9.25 -5.42
C ASP A 35 0.64 9.48 -6.08
N GLU A 36 0.82 10.66 -6.69
CA GLU A 36 2.10 11.05 -7.31
C GLU A 36 3.23 11.10 -6.25
N ILE A 37 2.97 11.73 -5.10
CA ILE A 37 3.92 11.81 -3.99
C ILE A 37 4.23 10.42 -3.42
N THR A 38 3.22 9.57 -3.27
CA THR A 38 3.38 8.20 -2.76
C THR A 38 4.23 7.36 -3.72
N SER A 39 3.96 7.42 -5.02
CA SER A 39 4.74 6.72 -6.05
C SER A 39 6.20 7.20 -6.08
N MET A 40 6.43 8.51 -6.01
CA MET A 40 7.77 9.08 -5.90
C MET A 40 8.51 8.56 -4.64
N MET A 41 7.88 8.62 -3.46
CA MET A 41 8.48 8.12 -2.22
C MET A 41 8.81 6.63 -2.30
N LEU A 42 7.91 5.81 -2.87
CA LEU A 42 8.15 4.38 -3.05
C LEU A 42 9.34 4.12 -3.99
N SER A 43 9.49 4.90 -5.05
CA SER A 43 10.64 4.80 -5.97
C SER A 43 11.97 5.09 -5.27
N MET A 44 11.98 5.99 -4.28
CA MET A 44 13.18 6.39 -3.54
C MET A 44 13.63 5.32 -2.55
N LEU A 45 12.70 4.55 -1.98
CA LEU A 45 13.02 3.49 -1.01
C LEU A 45 13.91 2.40 -1.62
N PRO A 46 14.90 1.89 -0.86
CA PRO A 46 15.71 0.77 -1.31
C PRO A 46 14.89 -0.53 -1.41
N GLY A 47 15.37 -1.47 -2.21
CA GLY A 47 14.76 -2.78 -2.38
C GLY A 47 13.84 -2.89 -3.60
N GLU A 48 13.43 -4.12 -3.87
CA GLU A 48 12.61 -4.47 -5.03
C GLU A 48 11.13 -4.20 -4.78
N ILE A 49 10.45 -3.73 -5.81
CA ILE A 49 8.99 -3.58 -5.81
C ILE A 49 8.37 -4.97 -5.85
N HIS A 50 7.43 -5.22 -4.95
CA HIS A 50 6.53 -6.36 -4.98
C HIS A 50 5.13 -5.90 -5.34
N GLN A 51 4.51 -6.58 -6.29
CA GLN A 51 3.21 -6.19 -6.84
C GLN A 51 2.14 -7.20 -6.43
N PHE A 52 1.09 -6.73 -5.77
CA PHE A 52 -0.07 -7.52 -5.35
C PHE A 52 -1.28 -7.17 -6.20
N CYS A 53 -1.65 -8.01 -7.16
CA CYS A 53 -2.81 -7.79 -8.02
C CYS A 53 -4.06 -8.51 -7.51
N ARG A 54 -5.24 -7.93 -7.73
CA ARG A 54 -6.52 -8.60 -7.44
C ARG A 54 -6.70 -9.85 -8.30
N ALA A 55 -7.25 -10.90 -7.70
CA ALA A 55 -7.56 -12.18 -8.33
C ALA A 55 -8.59 -12.09 -9.47
N ASP A 56 -9.41 -11.03 -9.53
CA ASP A 56 -10.39 -10.81 -10.61
C ASP A 56 -9.72 -10.47 -11.95
N THR A 57 -8.39 -10.33 -11.98
CA THR A 57 -7.60 -10.32 -13.21
C THR A 57 -7.52 -11.75 -13.75
N GLN A 58 -8.66 -12.29 -14.23
CA GLN A 58 -8.65 -13.57 -14.93
C GLN A 58 -7.81 -13.43 -16.20
N PHE A 59 -6.71 -14.19 -16.18
CA PHE A 59 -5.88 -14.62 -17.28
C PHE A 59 -6.55 -14.55 -18.65
N SER A 60 -5.84 -13.93 -19.60
CA SER A 60 -5.94 -14.24 -21.02
C SER A 60 -5.49 -15.69 -21.25
N GLY A 61 -6.33 -16.64 -20.86
CA GLY A 61 -6.28 -18.03 -21.29
C GLY A 61 -7.40 -18.22 -22.29
N GLU A 62 -7.04 -18.46 -23.55
CA GLU A 62 -7.96 -18.80 -24.63
C GLU A 62 -8.96 -19.86 -24.16
N ILE A 63 -10.29 -19.61 -24.21
CA ILE A 63 -11.36 -20.60 -24.41
C ILE A 63 -12.67 -19.87 -24.83
N SER A 64 -13.03 -20.09 -26.11
CA SER A 64 -14.34 -20.14 -26.79
C SER A 64 -15.35 -18.96 -26.79
N ASP A 65 -15.69 -18.55 -28.01
CA ASP A 65 -16.60 -17.50 -28.49
C ASP A 65 -18.11 -17.62 -28.13
N HIS A 66 -18.52 -17.99 -26.92
CA HIS A 66 -19.97 -18.15 -26.64
C HIS A 66 -20.60 -17.48 -25.42
N GLU A 67 -19.89 -16.68 -24.62
CA GLU A 67 -20.54 -15.92 -23.52
C GLU A 67 -20.07 -14.45 -23.40
N GLN A 68 -19.85 -13.79 -24.53
CA GLN A 68 -19.65 -12.33 -24.55
C GLN A 68 -20.98 -11.58 -24.47
N ASN A 69 -21.54 -11.35 -23.27
CA ASN A 69 -22.41 -10.17 -23.12
C ASN A 69 -22.67 -9.58 -21.72
N MET A 70 -21.97 -9.93 -20.64
CA MET A 70 -22.28 -9.28 -19.33
C MET A 70 -21.10 -8.86 -18.45
N ASN A 71 -19.86 -9.09 -18.85
CA ASN A 71 -18.70 -8.66 -18.05
C ASN A 71 -17.72 -7.95 -18.96
N GLN A 72 -17.92 -6.64 -19.21
CA GLN A 72 -16.85 -5.81 -19.76
C GLN A 72 -15.82 -5.58 -18.64
N PRO A 73 -14.64 -6.22 -18.67
CA PRO A 73 -13.63 -6.02 -17.63
C PRO A 73 -13.21 -4.55 -17.62
N GLU A 74 -13.16 -3.92 -18.79
CA GLU A 74 -12.77 -2.52 -19.02
C GLU A 74 -13.59 -1.50 -18.22
N LEU A 75 -14.87 -1.77 -17.97
CA LEU A 75 -15.74 -0.89 -17.19
C LEU A 75 -15.38 -0.92 -15.69
N LEU A 76 -14.99 -2.09 -15.18
CA LEU A 76 -14.48 -2.28 -13.82
C LEU A 76 -13.02 -1.81 -13.70
N THR A 77 -12.25 -1.87 -14.79
CA THR A 77 -10.87 -1.35 -14.86
C THR A 77 -10.82 0.18 -14.70
N SER A 78 -11.86 0.90 -15.13
CA SER A 78 -11.91 2.37 -15.10
C SER A 78 -12.38 2.96 -13.76
N ILE A 79 -12.92 2.15 -12.85
CA ILE A 79 -13.41 2.65 -11.56
C ILE A 79 -12.24 2.89 -10.61
N LYS A 80 -11.62 4.07 -10.71
CA LYS A 80 -10.79 4.64 -9.64
C LYS A 80 -11.68 5.00 -8.45
N VAL A 81 -12.04 4.01 -7.63
CA VAL A 81 -12.71 4.27 -6.36
C VAL A 81 -11.70 4.93 -5.42
N SER A 82 -11.99 6.16 -5.00
CA SER A 82 -11.23 6.83 -3.94
C SER A 82 -11.11 5.91 -2.72
N GLY A 83 -9.88 5.51 -2.38
CA GLY A 83 -9.58 4.67 -1.21
C GLY A 83 -9.38 3.18 -1.48
N ILE A 84 -9.33 2.72 -2.74
CA ILE A 84 -8.97 1.33 -3.10
C ILE A 84 -7.77 1.37 -4.06
N PRO A 85 -6.72 0.55 -3.86
CA PRO A 85 -5.59 0.47 -4.79
C PRO A 85 -6.07 0.07 -6.20
N ASN A 86 -5.56 0.77 -7.22
CA ASN A 86 -5.90 0.54 -8.63
C ASN A 86 -5.37 -0.82 -9.10
N HIS A 87 -6.17 -1.89 -9.03
CA HIS A 87 -5.95 -3.25 -9.58
C HIS A 87 -4.72 -4.03 -9.09
N CYS A 88 -3.60 -3.35 -8.84
CA CYS A 88 -2.38 -3.86 -8.27
C CYS A 88 -1.81 -2.85 -7.25
N LEU A 89 -1.33 -3.37 -6.12
CA LEU A 89 -0.67 -2.62 -5.07
C LEU A 89 0.83 -2.88 -5.14
N GLU A 90 1.62 -1.83 -5.35
CA GLU A 90 3.08 -1.87 -5.34
C GLU A 90 3.60 -1.54 -3.93
N LEU A 91 4.47 -2.40 -3.40
CA LEU A 91 5.07 -2.23 -2.08
C LEU A 91 6.56 -2.53 -2.10
N LYS A 92 7.29 -1.97 -1.13
CA LYS A 92 8.68 -2.31 -0.83
C LYS A 92 8.83 -2.60 0.65
N LYS A 93 9.85 -3.37 1.00
CA LYS A 93 10.26 -3.52 2.40
C LYS A 93 10.64 -2.14 2.98
N GLY A 94 10.19 -1.87 4.19
CA GLY A 94 10.36 -0.60 4.88
C GLY A 94 9.38 0.50 4.43
N ALA A 95 8.47 0.21 3.49
CA ALA A 95 7.45 1.17 3.11
C ALA A 95 6.44 1.37 4.26
N PRO A 96 6.15 2.63 4.65
CA PRO A 96 5.03 2.91 5.53
C PRO A 96 3.71 2.70 4.77
N VAL A 97 2.77 1.99 5.39
CA VAL A 97 1.42 1.75 4.86
C VAL A 97 0.38 2.13 5.90
N MET A 98 -0.86 2.39 5.45
CA MET A 98 -1.99 2.65 6.31
C MET A 98 -3.11 1.65 5.99
N LEU A 99 -3.72 1.08 7.02
CA LEU A 99 -4.90 0.24 6.85
C LEU A 99 -6.09 1.10 6.43
N MET A 100 -6.76 0.68 5.35
CA MET A 100 -7.96 1.35 4.81
C MET A 100 -9.28 0.70 5.30
N ARG A 101 -9.18 -0.39 6.08
CA ARG A 101 -10.32 -1.11 6.65
C ARG A 101 -9.95 -1.74 7.99
N ASN A 102 -10.96 -2.05 8.79
CA ASN A 102 -10.76 -2.80 10.02
C ASN A 102 -10.44 -4.26 9.71
N LEU A 103 -9.35 -4.78 10.26
CA LEU A 103 -8.95 -6.19 10.15
C LEU A 103 -9.16 -6.92 11.47
N ASN A 104 -8.60 -6.38 12.56
CA ASN A 104 -8.75 -6.93 13.90
C ASN A 104 -8.58 -5.83 14.95
N GLN A 105 -9.70 -5.39 15.53
CA GLN A 105 -9.70 -4.28 16.49
C GLN A 105 -9.04 -4.66 17.82
N LEU A 106 -9.08 -5.94 18.21
CA LEU A 106 -8.46 -6.42 19.45
C LEU A 106 -6.92 -6.34 19.41
N LEU A 107 -6.36 -6.38 18.20
CA LEU A 107 -4.93 -6.21 17.94
C LEU A 107 -4.60 -4.78 17.47
N GLY A 108 -5.54 -3.84 17.58
CA GLY A 108 -5.36 -2.48 17.10
C GLY A 108 -5.23 -2.33 15.58
N LEU A 109 -5.56 -3.36 14.79
CA LEU A 109 -5.53 -3.34 13.32
C LEU A 109 -6.83 -2.78 12.76
N CYS A 110 -7.05 -1.49 13.00
CA CYS A 110 -8.21 -0.75 12.52
C CYS A 110 -7.86 0.23 11.40
N ASN A 111 -8.88 0.78 10.75
CA ASN A 111 -8.71 1.82 9.73
C ASN A 111 -7.88 3.00 10.28
N GLY A 112 -6.91 3.48 9.51
CA GLY A 112 -5.98 4.54 9.91
C GLY A 112 -4.73 4.06 10.64
N THR A 113 -4.66 2.77 11.03
CA THR A 113 -3.44 2.21 11.64
C THR A 113 -2.30 2.24 10.65
N ARG A 114 -1.20 2.90 11.01
CA ARG A 114 0.03 2.93 10.22
C ARG A 114 0.96 1.79 10.61
N LEU A 115 1.54 1.18 9.59
CA LEU A 115 2.44 0.05 9.70
C LEU A 115 3.70 0.29 8.85
N ILE A 116 4.77 -0.46 9.09
CA ILE A 116 5.94 -0.54 8.20
C ILE A 116 6.07 -1.98 7.72
N ILE A 117 6.16 -2.19 6.40
CA ILE A 117 6.34 -3.52 5.83
C ILE A 117 7.71 -4.09 6.21
N SER A 118 7.75 -5.22 6.92
CA SER A 118 8.98 -5.88 7.32
C SER A 118 9.34 -7.03 6.37
N LYS A 119 8.34 -7.80 5.91
CA LYS A 119 8.50 -8.85 4.89
C LYS A 119 7.25 -8.97 4.01
N MET A 120 7.44 -9.51 2.80
CA MET A 120 6.38 -9.76 1.84
C MET A 120 6.53 -11.19 1.31
N SER A 121 5.44 -11.94 1.33
CA SER A 121 5.26 -13.23 0.66
C SER A 121 4.09 -13.13 -0.31
N GLU A 122 3.89 -14.14 -1.16
CA GLU A 122 2.88 -14.12 -2.23
C GLU A 122 1.46 -13.74 -1.76
N LYS A 123 1.08 -14.14 -0.54
CA LYS A 123 -0.27 -13.91 0.02
C LYS A 123 -0.27 -13.31 1.43
N VAL A 124 0.89 -13.01 1.99
CA VAL A 124 1.00 -12.56 3.39
C VAL A 124 2.02 -11.43 3.49
N LEU A 125 1.63 -10.37 4.18
CA LEU A 125 2.48 -9.27 4.57
C LEU A 125 2.84 -9.40 6.05
N GLU A 126 4.13 -9.27 6.37
CA GLU A 126 4.59 -9.04 7.73
C GLU A 126 4.84 -7.53 7.87
N ALA A 127 4.29 -6.93 8.92
CA ALA A 127 4.41 -5.51 9.15
C ALA A 127 4.48 -5.17 10.64
N ARG A 128 5.17 -4.07 10.95
CA ARG A 128 5.26 -3.55 12.32
C ARG A 128 4.30 -2.39 12.52
N VAL A 129 3.55 -2.42 13.62
CA VAL A 129 2.66 -1.33 14.00
C VAL A 129 3.46 -0.12 14.48
N ILE A 130 3.19 1.07 13.92
CA ILE A 130 3.89 2.32 14.30
C ILE A 130 2.97 3.39 14.90
N THR A 131 1.67 3.12 15.01
CA THR A 131 0.69 4.00 15.66
C THR A 131 -0.31 3.21 16.48
N GLY A 132 -0.89 3.84 17.50
CA GLY A 132 -1.93 3.23 18.34
C GLY A 132 -1.37 2.51 19.57
N SER A 133 -2.23 1.77 20.25
CA SER A 133 -1.94 1.06 21.50
C SER A 133 -0.97 -0.12 21.33
N HIS A 134 -0.88 -0.67 20.12
CA HIS A 134 -0.07 -1.85 19.79
C HIS A 134 1.27 -1.49 19.12
N MET A 135 1.78 -0.28 19.35
CA MET A 135 3.00 0.20 18.70
C MET A 135 4.19 -0.73 19.00
N GLY A 136 4.91 -1.12 17.96
CA GLY A 136 6.08 -2.00 18.04
C GLY A 136 5.77 -3.48 17.81
N GLU A 137 4.50 -3.89 17.84
CA GLU A 137 4.11 -5.28 17.55
C GLU A 137 4.30 -5.61 16.06
N GLU A 138 4.83 -6.79 15.76
CA GLU A 138 4.85 -7.36 14.41
C GLU A 138 3.55 -8.15 14.20
N VAL A 139 2.92 -7.93 13.05
CA VAL A 139 1.64 -8.53 12.67
C VAL A 139 1.73 -9.16 11.29
N LEU A 140 0.94 -10.20 11.08
CA LEU A 140 0.74 -10.83 9.78
C LEU A 140 -0.61 -10.42 9.21
N ILE A 141 -0.61 -9.97 7.95
CA ILE A 141 -1.81 -9.57 7.21
C ILE A 141 -1.91 -10.48 5.99
N ALA A 142 -3.04 -11.17 5.86
CA ALA A 142 -3.37 -12.07 4.76
C ALA A 142 -4.72 -11.67 4.13
#